data_AF-A0A0X8VB38-F1
#
_entry.id   AF-A0A0X8VB38-F1
#
_cell.length_a   1.000
_cell.length_b   1.000
_cell.length_c   1.000
_cell.angle_alpha   90.00
_cell.angle_beta   90.00
_cell.angle_gamma   90.00
#
_symmetry.space_group_name_H-M   'P 1'
#
loop_
_entity.id
_entity.type
_entity.pdbx_description
1 polymer ?
#
loop_
_entity_poly.entity_id
_entity_poly.type
_entity_poly.pdbx_seq_one_letter_code
_entity_poly.pdbx_strand_id
1 'polypeptide(L)'
;MRYETYKLFQLVENFDDYGNSKNDFEFLENISVHINEQHIKVLGTETCYFVKALQGVTPYDKFELGAEYMISNFSHEYKIISFINGRLAQLILEEVKV
;
A
#
# COMPACT_ATOMS: atom_id res chain seq x y z
N MET A 1 -5.70 15.68 -10.07
CA MET A 1 -5.46 14.37 -9.43
C MET A 1 -6.10 13.32 -10.31
N ARG A 2 -5.31 12.45 -10.95
CA ARG A 2 -5.83 11.37 -11.80
C ARG A 2 -5.87 10.10 -10.97
N TYR A 3 -7.06 9.56 -10.76
CA TYR A 3 -7.23 8.26 -10.11
C TYR A 3 -7.00 7.16 -11.12
N GLU A 4 -6.33 6.11 -10.68
CA GLU A 4 -6.13 4.88 -11.42
C GLU A 4 -6.72 3.71 -10.63
N THR A 5 -7.15 2.67 -11.34
CA THR A 5 -7.76 1.50 -10.71
C THR A 5 -6.68 0.50 -10.35
N TYR A 6 -6.66 0.10 -9.08
CA TYR A 6 -5.79 -0.94 -8.55
C TYR A 6 -6.63 -2.08 -7.97
N LYS A 7 -6.12 -3.30 -8.08
CA LYS A 7 -6.61 -4.45 -7.33
C LYS A 7 -6.04 -4.38 -5.91
N LEU A 8 -6.90 -4.41 -4.92
CA LEU A 8 -6.53 -4.49 -3.51
C LEU A 8 -6.45 -5.97 -3.09
N PHE A 9 -5.36 -6.32 -2.42
CA PHE A 9 -5.16 -7.61 -1.79
C PHE A 9 -4.91 -7.41 -0.30
N GLN A 10 -5.37 -8.36 0.50
CA GLN A 10 -5.09 -8.44 1.94
C GLN A 10 -4.37 -9.75 2.23
N LEU A 11 -3.36 -9.68 3.09
CA LEU A 11 -2.71 -10.87 3.62
C LEU A 11 -3.67 -11.56 4.58
N VAL A 12 -4.03 -12.80 4.27
CA VAL A 12 -4.86 -13.64 5.12
C VAL A 12 -4.00 -14.81 5.59
N GLU A 13 -3.97 -15.02 6.91
CA GLU A 13 -3.40 -16.23 7.49
C GLU A 13 -4.43 -17.35 7.35
N ASN A 14 -4.20 -18.25 6.38
CA ASN A 14 -4.98 -19.47 6.24
C ASN A 14 -4.21 -20.62 6.88
N PHE A 15 -4.94 -21.53 7.53
CA PHE A 15 -4.35 -22.76 8.05
C PHE A 15 -4.60 -23.88 7.06
N ASP A 16 -3.56 -24.63 6.70
CA ASP A 16 -3.73 -25.86 5.93
C ASP A 16 -4.39 -26.96 6.80
N ASP A 17 -4.84 -28.04 6.17
CA ASP A 17 -5.44 -29.20 6.87
C ASP A 17 -4.46 -29.87 7.86
N TYR A 18 -3.18 -29.49 7.84
CA TYR A 18 -2.11 -29.97 8.73
C TYR A 18 -1.75 -28.97 9.84
N GLY A 19 -2.42 -27.81 9.91
CA GLY A 19 -2.23 -26.78 10.93
C GLY A 19 -1.05 -25.83 10.70
N ASN A 20 -0.43 -25.82 9.52
CA ASN A 20 0.60 -24.85 9.15
C ASN A 20 -0.04 -23.53 8.68
N SER A 21 0.52 -22.40 9.11
CA SER A 21 0.15 -21.08 8.62
C SER A 21 0.64 -20.89 7.19
N LYS A 22 -0.27 -20.65 6.28
CA LYS A 22 0.01 -20.22 4.91
C LYS A 22 -0.48 -18.79 4.75
N ASN A 23 0.47 -17.88 4.56
CA ASN A 23 0.18 -16.47 4.34
C ASN A 23 -0.04 -16.26 2.85
N ASP A 24 -1.30 -16.15 2.44
CA ASP A 24 -1.67 -15.90 1.05
C ASP A 24 -2.31 -14.51 0.92
N PHE A 25 -1.99 -13.80 -0.16
CA PHE A 25 -2.65 -12.54 -0.48
C PHE A 25 -3.96 -12.81 -1.21
N GLU A 26 -5.08 -12.53 -0.56
CA GLU A 26 -6.40 -12.70 -1.13
C GLU A 26 -6.88 -11.40 -1.79
N PHE A 27 -7.48 -11.53 -2.97
CA PHE A 27 -8.09 -10.40 -3.66
C PHE A 27 -9.35 -9.94 -2.93
N LEU A 28 -9.40 -8.67 -2.56
CA LEU A 28 -10.56 -8.04 -1.94
C LEU A 28 -11.46 -7.41 -3.00
N GLU A 29 -10.99 -6.33 -3.61
CA GLU A 29 -11.78 -5.53 -4.55
C GLU A 29 -10.89 -4.62 -5.41
N ASN A 30 -11.52 -3.95 -6.39
CA ASN A 30 -10.84 -2.95 -7.19
C ASN A 30 -11.07 -1.57 -6.57
N ILE A 31 -10.00 -0.88 -6.21
CA ILE A 31 -10.03 0.46 -5.59
C ILE A 31 -9.46 1.52 -6.53
N SER A 32 -9.97 2.74 -6.43
CA SER A 32 -9.41 3.89 -7.14
C SER A 32 -8.34 4.54 -6.26
N VAL A 33 -7.11 4.64 -6.74
CA VAL A 33 -5.99 5.23 -6.01
C VAL A 33 -5.35 6.31 -6.86
N HIS A 34 -5.09 7.46 -6.25
CA HIS A 34 -4.22 8.47 -6.83
C HIS A 34 -2.85 8.36 -6.16
N ILE A 35 -1.82 8.03 -6.94
CA ILE A 35 -0.44 7.94 -6.44
C ILE A 35 0.29 9.23 -6.79
N ASN A 36 1.02 9.76 -5.81
CA ASN A 36 1.92 10.88 -5.94
C ASN A 36 3.31 10.49 -5.44
N GLU A 37 4.32 10.84 -6.21
CA GLU A 37 5.71 10.66 -5.84
C GLU A 37 6.25 11.95 -5.21
N GLN A 38 6.63 11.87 -3.94
CA GLN A 38 7.21 13.00 -3.22
C GLN A 38 8.67 12.72 -2.90
N HIS A 39 9.53 13.68 -3.20
CA HIS A 39 10.92 13.66 -2.77
C HIS A 39 11.05 14.42 -1.45
N ILE A 40 11.32 13.72 -0.37
CA ILE A 40 11.47 14.29 0.97
C ILE A 40 12.95 14.56 1.21
N LYS A 41 13.29 15.81 1.50
CA LYS A 41 14.63 16.21 1.91
C LYS A 41 14.82 15.89 3.40
N VAL A 42 15.65 14.92 3.70
CA VAL A 42 16.02 14.56 5.07
C VAL A 42 17.38 15.19 5.37
N LEU A 43 17.39 16.12 6.33
CA LEU A 43 18.60 16.78 6.81
C LEU A 43 19.11 16.05 8.06
N GLY A 44 20.23 15.36 7.93
CA GLY A 44 21.03 14.91 9.07
C GLY A 44 21.95 16.02 9.58
N THR A 45 22.69 15.73 10.65
CA THR A 45 23.65 16.65 11.26
C THR A 45 24.81 17.03 10.33
N GLU A 46 25.20 16.14 9.41
CA GLU A 46 26.33 16.35 8.48
C GLU A 46 26.00 16.08 7.01
N THR A 47 24.89 15.40 6.71
CA THR A 47 24.54 14.95 5.36
C THR A 47 23.07 15.15 5.05
N CYS A 48 22.78 15.51 3.81
CA CYS A 48 21.42 15.69 3.30
C CYS A 48 21.11 14.58 2.30
N TYR A 49 20.04 13.84 2.52
CA TYR A 49 19.56 12.78 1.64
C TYR A 49 18.18 13.12 1.10
N PHE A 50 17.90 12.78 -0.15
CA PHE A 50 16.57 12.85 -0.74
C PHE A 50 15.98 11.45 -0.78
N VAL A 51 14.87 11.24 -0.08
CA VAL A 51 14.17 9.95 -0.04
C VAL A 51 12.93 10.04 -0.90
N LYS A 52 12.76 9.08 -1.81
CA LYS A 52 11.53 8.90 -2.58
C LYS A 52 10.47 8.29 -1.67
N ALA A 53 9.38 9.03 -1.44
CA ALA A 53 8.22 8.57 -0.69
C ALA A 53 7.02 8.54 -1.64
N LEU A 54 6.45 7.36 -1.83
CA LEU A 54 5.23 7.18 -2.62
C LEU A 54 4.03 7.29 -1.68
N GLN A 55 3.14 8.24 -1.99
CA GLN A 55 1.93 8.47 -1.22
C GLN A 55 0.71 8.23 -2.11
N GLY A 56 -0.24 7.46 -1.61
CA GLY A 56 -1.51 7.19 -2.25
C GLY A 56 -2.65 7.90 -1.54
N VAL A 57 -3.70 8.27 -2.28
CA VAL A 57 -4.98 8.68 -1.71
C VAL A 57 -6.10 7.89 -2.37
N THR A 58 -6.97 7.29 -1.58
CA THR A 58 -8.10 6.48 -2.05
C THR A 58 -9.38 6.82 -1.29
N PRO A 59 -10.57 6.75 -1.90
CA PRO A 59 -11.84 6.85 -1.20
C PRO A 59 -12.21 5.57 -0.44
N TYR A 60 -11.46 4.48 -0.60
CA TYR A 60 -11.66 3.26 0.17
C TYR A 60 -11.31 3.48 1.65
N ASP A 61 -12.23 3.15 2.56
CA ASP A 61 -12.15 3.48 3.98
C ASP A 61 -12.17 2.26 4.92
N LYS A 62 -12.24 1.04 4.37
CA LYS A 62 -12.37 -0.20 5.13
C LYS A 62 -11.01 -0.88 5.39
N PHE A 63 -9.95 -0.11 5.59
CA PHE A 63 -8.68 -0.69 6.01
C PHE A 63 -8.72 -1.04 7.50
N GLU A 64 -8.35 -2.28 7.83
CA GLU A 64 -8.36 -2.80 9.20
C GLU A 64 -6.98 -2.66 9.85
N LEU A 65 -6.97 -2.22 11.11
CA LEU A 65 -5.73 -2.08 11.88
C LEU A 65 -5.06 -3.45 12.08
N GLY A 66 -3.77 -3.52 11.75
CA GLY A 66 -2.97 -4.75 11.89
C GLY A 66 -3.00 -5.67 10.66
N ALA A 67 -3.87 -5.42 9.68
CA ALA A 67 -3.85 -6.14 8.42
C ALA A 67 -2.76 -5.61 7.47
N GLU A 68 -2.14 -6.51 6.71
CA GLU A 68 -1.21 -6.15 5.64
C GLU A 68 -1.93 -6.11 4.30
N TYR A 69 -1.69 -5.05 3.53
CA TYR A 69 -2.34 -4.84 2.25
C TYR A 69 -1.33 -4.61 1.12
N MET A 70 -1.75 -5.00 -0.07
CA MET A 70 -1.01 -4.79 -1.31
C MET A 70 -1.96 -4.26 -2.38
N ILE A 71 -1.48 -3.36 -3.22
CA ILE A 71 -2.22 -2.87 -4.37
C ILE A 71 -1.43 -3.18 -5.64
N SER A 72 -2.11 -3.67 -6.67
CA SER A 72 -1.46 -3.92 -7.96
C SER A 72 -2.32 -3.50 -9.14
N ASN A 73 -1.65 -3.03 -10.18
CA ASN A 73 -2.22 -2.75 -11.48
C ASN A 73 -1.37 -3.47 -12.54
N PHE A 74 -1.70 -3.31 -13.82
CA PHE A 74 -1.00 -3.94 -14.93
C PHE A 74 0.51 -3.64 -14.96
N SER A 75 0.91 -2.47 -14.50
CA SER A 75 2.30 -1.98 -14.59
C SER A 75 3.02 -1.84 -13.26
N HIS A 76 2.32 -1.84 -12.14
CA HIS A 76 2.94 -1.54 -10.85
C HIS A 76 2.33 -2.38 -9.73
N GLU A 77 3.18 -2.77 -8.81
CA GLU A 77 2.81 -3.47 -7.58
C GLU A 77 3.39 -2.71 -6.38
N TYR A 78 2.51 -2.31 -5.47
CA TYR A 78 2.87 -1.56 -4.27
C TYR A 78 2.43 -2.29 -3.01
N LYS A 79 3.32 -2.37 -2.03
CA LYS A 79 2.97 -2.74 -0.66
C LYS A 79 2.50 -1.50 0.09
N ILE A 80 1.40 -1.61 0.84
CA ILE A 80 0.97 -0.54 1.74
C ILE A 80 1.73 -0.69 3.06
N ILE A 81 2.63 0.25 3.35
CA ILE A 81 3.41 0.26 4.60
C ILE A 81 2.53 0.73 5.77
N SER A 82 1.75 1.78 5.53
CA SER A 82 0.83 2.32 6.52
C SER A 82 -0.30 3.07 5.85
N PHE A 83 -1.40 3.24 6.57
CA PHE A 83 -2.57 3.96 6.10
C PHE A 83 -3.19 4.76 7.23
N ILE A 84 -3.90 5.83 6.85
CA ILE A 84 -4.72 6.64 7.73
C ILE A 84 -6.11 6.71 7.13
N ASN A 85 -7.10 6.17 7.84
CA ASN A 85 -8.50 6.28 7.44
C ASN A 85 -9.04 7.66 7.82
N GLY A 86 -9.37 8.46 6.81
CA GLY A 86 -10.03 9.75 6.95
C GLY A 86 -11.20 9.86 5.98
N ARG A 87 -11.57 11.08 5.57
CA ARG A 87 -12.56 11.26 4.48
C ARG A 87 -12.12 10.61 3.17
N LEU A 88 -10.82 10.61 2.94
CA LEU A 88 -10.12 9.77 1.96
C LEU A 88 -9.01 9.08 2.76
N ALA A 89 -8.80 7.79 2.53
CA ALA A 89 -7.68 7.09 3.13
C ALA A 89 -6.37 7.53 2.46
N GLN A 90 -5.40 7.86 3.29
CA GLN A 90 -4.04 8.19 2.88
C GLN A 90 -3.18 6.95 3.04
N LEU A 91 -2.40 6.61 2.02
CA LEU A 91 -1.58 5.41 1.97
C LEU A 91 -0.12 5.82 1.85
N ILE A 92 0.75 5.17 2.62
CA ILE A 92 2.20 5.20 2.38
C ILE A 92 2.55 3.90 1.67
N LEU A 93 3.14 4.04 0.49
CA LEU A 93 3.35 2.94 -0.45
C LEU A 93 4.85 2.68 -0.63
N GLU A 94 5.18 1.41 -0.84
CA GLU A 94 6.50 0.95 -1.28
C GLU A 94 6.34 0.20 -2.60
N GLU A 95 7.14 0.57 -3.60
CA GLU A 95 7.11 -0.07 -4.91
C GLU A 95 7.89 -1.39 -4.86
N VAL A 96 7.20 -2.50 -5.12
CA VAL A 96 7.76 -3.85 -5.08
C VAL A 96 8.17 -4.29 -6.47
N LYS A 97 7.41 -3.90 -7.51
CA LYS A 97 7.67 -4.29 -8.89
C LYS A 97 7.16 -3.25 -9.89
N VAL A 98 7.92 -3.10 -10.98
CA VAL A 98 7.64 -2.31 -12.20
C VAL A 98 7.60 -3.25 -13.40
#